data_AF-J4X0C2-F1
#
_entry.id   AF-J4X0C2-F1
#
_cell.length_a   1.000
_cell.length_b   1.000
_cell.length_c   1.000
_cell.angle_alpha   90.00
_cell.angle_beta   90.00
_cell.angle_gamma   90.00
#
_symmetry.space_group_name_H-M   'P 1'
#
loop_
_entity.id
_entity.type
_entity.pdbx_description
1 polymer ?
#
loop_
_entity_poly.entity_id
_entity_poly.type
_entity_poly.pdbx_seq_one_letter_code
_entity_poly.pdbx_strand_id
1 'polypeptide(L)'
;MNINFSLFLLFLATSCAAPNGAYVFYDEPTYAEKERRLPINTEQAATLFARNYFERHPSAEKVTAYIDVLFRKKYIVSPDEIRYRAKYGGYFLTPETYWVHGKTGKLKKNKRYILYLPRVRRAGKVGISRSRIDSFTKTYVRDSLLNTP
;
A
#
# COMPACT_ATOMS: atom_id res chain seq x y z
N MET A 1 -32.22 -1.46 -28.36
CA MET A 1 -31.15 -2.33 -27.83
C MET A 1 -31.23 -2.27 -26.31
N ASN A 2 -31.95 -3.20 -25.68
CA ASN A 2 -32.23 -3.18 -24.24
C ASN A 2 -30.98 -3.64 -23.48
N ILE A 3 -30.19 -2.68 -23.00
CA ILE A 3 -29.12 -2.96 -22.05
C ILE A 3 -29.81 -3.31 -20.74
N ASN A 4 -29.77 -4.60 -20.41
CA ASN A 4 -30.39 -5.20 -19.24
C ASN A 4 -29.84 -4.52 -17.97
N PHE A 5 -30.62 -3.64 -17.35
CA PHE A 5 -30.24 -2.82 -16.18
C PHE A 5 -29.71 -3.70 -15.03
N SER A 6 -30.18 -4.95 -14.97
CA SER A 6 -29.73 -5.99 -14.04
C SER A 6 -28.26 -6.40 -14.23
N LEU A 7 -27.73 -6.38 -15.46
CA LEU A 7 -26.32 -6.73 -15.74
C LEU A 7 -25.37 -5.61 -15.26
N PHE A 8 -25.82 -4.36 -15.35
CA PHE A 8 -25.06 -3.19 -14.89
C PHE A 8 -24.99 -3.14 -13.35
N LEU A 9 -26.08 -3.53 -12.67
CA LEU A 9 -26.10 -3.71 -11.21
C LEU A 9 -25.24 -4.89 -10.74
N LEU A 10 -25.16 -5.98 -11.50
CA LEU A 10 -24.26 -7.11 -11.19
C LEU A 10 -22.78 -6.70 -11.23
N PHE A 11 -22.41 -5.82 -12.17
CA PHE A 11 -21.05 -5.25 -12.25
C PHE A 11 -20.69 -4.38 -11.03
N LEU A 12 -21.64 -3.62 -10.49
CA LEU A 12 -21.47 -2.81 -9.28
C LEU A 12 -21.33 -3.67 -8.01
N ALA A 13 -22.04 -4.81 -7.94
CA ALA A 13 -21.97 -5.73 -6.81
C ALA A 13 -20.63 -6.48 -6.71
N THR A 14 -19.91 -6.62 -7.83
CA THR A 14 -18.51 -7.08 -7.83
C THR A 14 -17.52 -5.95 -7.58
N SER A 15 -17.83 -5.02 -6.67
CA SER A 15 -16.78 -4.19 -6.06
C SER A 15 -15.73 -5.18 -5.54
N CYS A 16 -14.58 -5.19 -6.20
CA CYS A 16 -13.65 -6.32 -6.21
C CYS A 16 -12.98 -6.39 -4.82
N ALA A 17 -13.69 -6.96 -3.85
CA ALA A 17 -13.15 -7.32 -2.55
C ALA A 17 -11.95 -8.22 -2.85
N ALA A 18 -10.78 -7.80 -2.41
CA ALA A 18 -9.58 -8.55 -2.71
C ALA A 18 -9.71 -9.92 -2.01
N PRO A 19 -9.51 -11.03 -2.73
CA PRO A 19 -9.71 -12.36 -2.16
C PRO A 19 -8.80 -12.55 -0.95
N ASN A 20 -9.23 -13.36 0.02
CA ASN A 20 -8.44 -13.66 1.21
C ASN A 20 -7.02 -14.09 0.81
N GLY A 21 -6.00 -13.36 1.31
CA GLY A 21 -4.60 -13.57 0.97
C GLY A 21 -4.05 -12.73 -0.19
N ALA A 22 -4.88 -11.93 -0.86
CA ALA A 22 -4.43 -10.94 -1.85
C ALA A 22 -3.69 -9.76 -1.22
N TYR A 23 -3.78 -9.57 0.10
CA TYR A 23 -3.04 -8.55 0.83
C TYR A 23 -2.61 -9.04 2.20
N VAL A 24 -1.70 -8.30 2.81
CA VAL A 24 -1.29 -8.45 4.20
C VAL A 24 -0.85 -7.08 4.73
N PHE A 25 -1.27 -6.74 5.94
CA PHE A 25 -0.80 -5.52 6.60
C PHE A 25 0.57 -5.73 7.25
N TYR A 26 1.38 -4.68 7.32
CA TYR A 26 2.74 -4.70 7.86
C TYR A 26 2.81 -5.24 9.29
N ASP A 27 1.83 -4.87 10.09
CA ASP A 27 1.67 -5.30 11.49
C ASP A 27 1.11 -6.73 11.67
N GLU A 28 0.84 -7.46 10.58
CA GLU A 28 0.48 -8.87 10.65
C GLU A 28 1.71 -9.78 10.62
N PRO A 29 1.76 -10.85 11.42
CA PRO A 29 2.93 -11.74 11.47
C PRO A 29 3.17 -12.49 10.15
N THR A 30 2.15 -12.62 9.31
CA THR A 30 2.29 -13.22 7.97
C THR A 30 2.90 -12.25 6.94
N TYR A 31 3.17 -11.00 7.31
CA TYR A 31 3.77 -10.00 6.42
C TYR A 31 5.17 -10.44 5.98
N ALA A 32 6.05 -10.72 6.95
CA ALA A 32 7.42 -11.13 6.69
C ALA A 32 7.48 -12.40 5.81
N GLU A 33 6.59 -13.35 6.04
CA GLU A 33 6.51 -14.57 5.21
C GLU A 33 6.11 -14.28 3.76
N LYS A 34 5.17 -13.36 3.53
CA LYS A 34 4.78 -12.96 2.17
C LYS A 34 5.85 -12.12 1.50
N GLU A 35 6.51 -11.26 2.25
CA GLU A 35 7.62 -10.44 1.77
C GLU A 35 8.83 -11.28 1.37
N ARG A 36 9.24 -12.28 2.16
CA ARG A 36 10.39 -13.16 1.86
C ARG A 36 10.28 -13.86 0.49
N ARG A 37 9.06 -13.95 -0.07
CA ARG A 37 8.80 -14.53 -1.40
C ARG A 37 8.98 -13.52 -2.54
N LEU A 38 9.34 -12.28 -2.23
CA LEU A 38 9.50 -11.19 -3.18
C LEU A 38 11.00 -10.85 -3.35
N PRO A 39 11.43 -10.56 -4.60
CA PRO A 39 12.80 -10.13 -4.88
C PRO A 39 13.26 -8.86 -4.17
N ILE A 40 12.35 -7.94 -3.87
CA ILE A 40 12.66 -6.75 -3.06
C ILE A 40 11.89 -6.80 -1.76
N ASN A 41 12.48 -6.23 -0.70
CA ASN A 41 11.84 -6.04 0.59
C ASN A 41 11.21 -4.64 0.73
N THR A 42 10.57 -4.40 1.88
CA THR A 42 9.84 -3.17 2.21
C THR A 42 10.77 -1.96 2.18
N GLU A 43 11.98 -2.09 2.70
CA GLU A 43 12.95 -1.00 2.72
C GLU A 43 13.44 -0.64 1.31
N GLN A 44 13.72 -1.64 0.47
CA GLN A 44 14.07 -1.42 -0.94
C GLN A 44 12.90 -0.77 -1.70
N ALA A 45 11.66 -1.18 -1.43
CA ALA A 45 10.49 -0.54 -2.00
C ALA A 45 10.33 0.92 -1.56
N ALA A 46 10.58 1.23 -0.28
CA ALA A 46 10.60 2.58 0.27
C ALA A 46 11.71 3.44 -0.36
N THR A 47 12.89 2.88 -0.57
CA THR A 47 14.02 3.55 -1.24
C THR A 47 13.69 3.86 -2.70
N LEU A 48 13.10 2.92 -3.44
CA LEU A 48 12.65 3.15 -4.83
C LEU A 48 11.61 4.26 -4.90
N PHE A 49 10.66 4.29 -3.95
CA PHE A 49 9.68 5.37 -3.83
C PHE A 49 10.36 6.71 -3.57
N ALA A 50 11.28 6.79 -2.60
CA ALA A 50 11.93 8.03 -2.22
C ALA A 50 12.77 8.61 -3.38
N ARG A 51 13.52 7.78 -4.12
CA ARG A 51 14.26 8.21 -5.32
C ARG A 51 13.31 8.83 -6.36
N ASN A 52 12.24 8.12 -6.72
CA ASN A 52 11.23 8.64 -7.65
C ASN A 52 10.54 9.90 -7.12
N TYR A 53 10.29 10.01 -5.81
CA TYR A 53 9.68 11.21 -5.21
C TYR A 53 10.58 12.43 -5.40
N PHE A 54 11.88 12.31 -5.15
CA PHE A 54 12.84 13.39 -5.33
C PHE A 54 13.07 13.79 -6.79
N GLU A 55 13.03 12.84 -7.72
CA GLU A 55 13.05 13.15 -9.16
C GLU A 55 11.85 14.01 -9.57
N ARG A 56 10.67 13.71 -9.03
CA ARG A 56 9.43 14.45 -9.32
C ARG A 56 9.27 15.74 -8.54
N HIS A 57 9.96 15.86 -7.41
CA HIS A 57 9.93 17.03 -6.54
C HIS A 57 11.37 17.49 -6.27
N PRO A 58 12.00 18.20 -7.23
CA PRO A 58 13.41 18.61 -7.13
C PRO A 58 13.73 19.48 -5.91
N SER A 59 12.76 20.25 -5.43
CA SER A 59 12.88 21.11 -4.25
C SER A 59 12.66 20.39 -2.91
N ALA A 60 12.25 19.12 -2.92
CA ALA A 60 12.05 18.38 -1.68
C ALA A 60 13.38 17.92 -1.10
N GLU A 61 13.69 18.35 0.14
CA GLU A 61 14.90 17.96 0.87
C GLU A 61 14.75 16.61 1.58
N LYS A 62 13.53 16.26 1.98
CA LYS A 62 13.21 15.02 2.69
C LYS A 62 11.86 14.45 2.26
N VAL A 63 11.71 13.14 2.41
CA VAL A 63 10.43 12.44 2.27
C VAL A 63 10.37 11.27 3.24
N THR A 64 9.21 11.08 3.89
CA THR A 64 8.95 9.90 4.71
C THR A 64 8.18 8.88 3.89
N ALA A 65 8.63 7.64 3.85
CA ALA A 65 7.91 6.55 3.20
C ALA A 65 7.11 5.77 4.24
N TYR A 66 5.78 5.77 4.08
CA TYR A 66 4.85 4.95 4.87
C TYR A 66 4.39 3.75 4.04
N ILE A 67 4.55 2.55 4.59
CA ILE A 67 4.10 1.28 3.97
C ILE A 67 3.35 0.45 4.99
N ASP A 68 2.04 0.37 4.81
CA ASP A 68 1.16 -0.35 5.76
C ASP A 68 0.71 -1.69 5.19
N VAL A 69 0.78 -1.88 3.86
CA VAL A 69 0.17 -3.03 3.19
C VAL A 69 0.96 -3.49 1.96
N LEU A 70 1.09 -4.81 1.86
CA LEU A 70 1.51 -5.50 0.65
C LEU A 70 0.26 -6.05 -0.06
N PHE A 71 -0.13 -5.44 -1.19
CA PHE A 71 -1.32 -5.81 -1.97
C PHE A 71 -0.95 -6.42 -3.32
N ARG A 72 -1.32 -7.69 -3.54
CA ARG A 72 -1.06 -8.46 -4.77
C ARG A 72 0.39 -8.32 -5.22
N LYS A 73 1.31 -8.55 -4.27
CA LYS A 73 2.78 -8.43 -4.44
C LYS A 73 3.26 -7.01 -4.77
N LYS A 74 2.49 -5.98 -4.42
CA LYS A 74 2.85 -4.57 -4.59
C LYS A 74 2.83 -3.89 -3.25
N TYR A 75 3.91 -3.20 -2.93
CA TYR A 75 3.97 -2.30 -1.78
C TYR A 75 3.15 -1.06 -2.11
N ILE A 76 2.25 -0.67 -1.22
CA ILE A 76 1.57 0.62 -1.31
C ILE A 76 2.34 1.59 -0.43
N VAL A 77 2.96 2.59 -1.06
CA VAL A 77 3.88 3.53 -0.40
C VAL A 77 3.33 4.95 -0.53
N SER A 78 3.34 5.73 0.53
CA SER A 78 2.85 7.11 0.54
C SER A 78 3.81 8.04 1.29
N PRO A 79 3.90 9.33 0.91
CA PRO A 79 4.63 10.34 1.68
C PRO A 79 3.95 10.70 2.99
N ASP A 80 2.65 10.41 3.10
CA ASP A 80 1.80 10.66 4.26
C ASP A 80 1.24 9.33 4.82
N GLU A 81 0.99 9.28 6.13
CA GLU A 81 0.30 8.14 6.76
C GLU A 81 -1.04 7.87 6.09
N ILE A 82 -1.28 6.61 5.71
CA ILE A 82 -2.51 6.24 5.03
C ILE A 82 -3.61 5.97 6.05
N ARG A 83 -4.74 6.65 5.88
CA ARG A 83 -5.90 6.47 6.78
C ARG A 83 -6.59 5.14 6.50
N TYR A 84 -6.85 4.38 7.55
CA TYR A 84 -7.66 3.17 7.51
C TYR A 84 -8.94 3.31 8.35
N ARG A 85 -10.09 2.93 7.78
CA ARG A 85 -11.38 2.89 8.47
C ARG A 85 -11.88 1.47 8.60
N ALA A 86 -11.69 0.90 9.78
CA ALA A 86 -12.02 -0.49 10.06
C ALA A 86 -13.51 -0.82 9.95
N LYS A 87 -14.42 0.14 10.19
CA LYS A 87 -15.88 -0.10 10.09
C LYS A 87 -16.29 -0.75 8.77
N TYR A 88 -15.58 -0.45 7.67
CA TYR A 88 -15.86 -0.98 6.34
C TYR A 88 -14.58 -1.38 5.58
N GLY A 89 -13.46 -1.53 6.27
CA GLY A 89 -12.18 -1.90 5.67
C GLY A 89 -11.63 -0.89 4.65
N GLY A 90 -11.98 0.39 4.76
CA GLY A 90 -11.60 1.40 3.78
C GLY A 90 -10.18 1.90 4.00
N TYR A 91 -9.29 1.70 3.02
CA TYR A 91 -7.91 2.18 3.01
C TYR A 91 -7.78 3.34 2.02
N PHE A 92 -7.58 4.56 2.53
CA PHE A 92 -7.73 5.81 1.77
C PHE A 92 -6.42 6.24 1.14
N LEU A 93 -6.31 6.07 -0.17
CA LEU A 93 -5.08 6.36 -0.91
C LEU A 93 -5.08 7.82 -1.39
N THR A 94 -3.91 8.45 -1.35
CA THR A 94 -3.70 9.81 -1.86
C THR A 94 -3.20 9.78 -3.31
N PRO A 95 -3.27 10.91 -4.04
CA PRO A 95 -2.62 11.02 -5.35
C PRO A 95 -1.12 10.75 -5.28
N GLU A 96 -0.46 11.11 -4.18
CA GLU A 96 0.98 10.87 -3.98
C GLU A 96 1.32 9.48 -3.45
N THR A 97 0.32 8.60 -3.34
CA THR A 97 0.57 7.18 -3.13
C THR A 97 1.11 6.52 -4.40
N TYR A 98 2.07 5.61 -4.26
CA TYR A 98 2.61 4.79 -5.34
C TYR A 98 2.48 3.30 -5.05
N TRP A 99 2.40 2.54 -6.13
CA TRP A 99 2.44 1.09 -6.11
C TRP A 99 3.83 0.66 -6.58
N VAL A 100 4.62 0.06 -5.70
CA VAL A 100 5.95 -0.48 -6.03
C VAL A 100 5.82 -1.99 -6.23
N HIS A 101 6.16 -2.47 -7.42
CA HIS A 101 5.99 -3.89 -7.76
C HIS A 101 7.08 -4.75 -7.12
N GLY A 102 6.72 -5.64 -6.19
CA GLY A 102 7.69 -6.44 -5.42
C GLY A 102 8.54 -7.42 -6.22
N LYS A 103 8.15 -7.76 -7.47
CA LYS A 103 8.99 -8.57 -8.38
C LYS A 103 9.96 -7.74 -9.21
N THR A 104 9.61 -6.52 -9.58
CA THR A 104 10.29 -5.79 -10.66
C THR A 104 10.78 -4.41 -10.24
N GLY A 105 10.43 -3.93 -9.05
CA GLY A 105 10.70 -2.57 -8.59
C GLY A 105 9.93 -1.48 -9.33
N LYS A 106 9.18 -1.78 -10.39
CA LYS A 106 8.44 -0.77 -11.17
C LYS A 106 7.46 -0.01 -10.28
N LEU A 107 7.55 1.31 -10.34
CA LEU A 107 6.64 2.23 -9.67
C LEU A 107 5.47 2.60 -10.58
N LYS A 108 4.30 2.76 -9.99
CA LYS A 108 3.12 3.30 -10.65
C LYS A 108 2.39 4.25 -9.72
N LYS A 109 2.14 5.49 -10.17
CA LYS A 109 1.32 6.45 -9.42
C LYS A 109 -0.08 5.88 -9.22
N ASN A 110 -0.60 6.06 -8.02
CA ASN A 110 -1.96 5.67 -7.67
C ASN A 110 -3.00 6.47 -8.47
N LYS A 111 -4.14 5.84 -8.77
CA LYS A 111 -5.30 6.46 -9.43
C LYS A 111 -6.61 6.22 -8.66
N ARG A 112 -6.55 5.59 -7.49
CA ARG A 112 -7.72 5.19 -6.69
C ARG A 112 -7.79 6.05 -5.44
N TYR A 113 -8.99 6.38 -4.98
CA TYR A 113 -9.16 7.10 -3.71
C TYR A 113 -9.29 6.16 -2.52
N ILE A 114 -9.83 4.96 -2.76
CA ILE A 114 -10.08 3.97 -1.71
C ILE A 114 -9.78 2.57 -2.21
N LEU A 115 -9.22 1.76 -1.33
CA LEU A 115 -9.05 0.32 -1.49
C LEU A 115 -9.77 -0.38 -0.34
N TYR A 116 -10.67 -1.30 -0.64
CA TYR A 116 -11.41 -2.05 0.36
C TYR A 116 -10.60 -3.28 0.78
N LEU A 117 -10.00 -3.20 1.96
CA LEU A 117 -9.15 -4.18 2.60
C LEU A 117 -9.74 -4.54 3.98
N PRO A 118 -10.76 -5.41 4.05
CA PRO A 118 -11.36 -5.79 5.32
C PRO A 118 -10.32 -6.44 6.24
N ARG A 119 -10.15 -5.91 7.45
CA ARG A 119 -9.29 -6.53 8.47
C ARG A 119 -10.16 -7.43 9.35
N VAL A 120 -10.00 -8.75 9.19
CA VAL A 120 -10.67 -9.73 10.05
C VAL A 120 -9.89 -9.85 11.35
N ARG A 121 -10.56 -9.67 12.49
CA ARG A 121 -9.97 -9.93 13.82
C ARG A 121 -9.67 -11.42 13.91
N ARG A 122 -8.40 -11.82 13.88
CA ARG A 122 -8.04 -13.23 14.14
C ARG A 122 -8.28 -13.49 15.62
N ALA A 123 -9.17 -14.44 15.94
CA ALA A 123 -9.41 -14.87 17.32
C ALA A 123 -8.08 -15.25 17.97
N GLY A 124 -7.80 -14.71 19.17
CA GLY A 124 -6.59 -15.01 19.94
C GLY A 124 -5.40 -14.04 19.78
N LYS A 125 -5.43 -13.07 18.85
CA LYS A 125 -4.36 -12.05 18.77
C LYS A 125 -4.70 -10.80 19.59
N VAL A 126 -4.31 -10.82 20.86
CA VAL A 126 -4.22 -9.62 21.70
C VAL A 126 -3.20 -8.67 21.06
N GLY A 127 -3.59 -7.43 20.74
CA GLY A 127 -2.66 -6.37 20.27
C GLY A 127 -2.93 -5.76 18.90
N ILE A 128 -3.76 -6.37 18.04
CA ILE A 128 -4.09 -5.76 16.74
C ILE A 128 -5.14 -4.66 16.93
N SER A 129 -4.74 -3.39 16.72
CA SER A 129 -5.63 -2.23 16.86
C SER A 129 -6.78 -2.26 15.85
N ARG A 130 -7.98 -1.89 16.33
CA ARG A 130 -9.18 -1.69 15.49
C ARG A 130 -9.11 -0.41 14.65
N SER A 131 -8.26 0.55 15.00
CA SER A 131 -8.29 1.90 14.40
C SER A 131 -6.95 2.32 13.79
N ARG A 132 -5.86 1.59 14.07
CA ARG A 132 -4.52 1.90 13.61
C ARG A 132 -3.90 0.67 12.94
N ILE A 133 -3.23 0.88 11.82
CA ILE A 133 -2.33 -0.10 11.22
C ILE A 133 -0.93 0.42 11.50
N ASP A 134 -0.06 -0.42 12.06
CA ASP A 134 1.33 0.01 12.17
C ASP A 134 1.99 -0.05 10.79
N SER A 135 2.74 0.99 10.49
CA SER A 135 3.39 1.20 9.20
C SER A 135 4.88 0.99 9.33
N PHE A 136 5.50 0.37 8.32
CA PHE A 136 6.91 0.66 8.08
C PHE A 136 7.04 2.14 7.78
N THR A 137 7.93 2.81 8.51
CA THR A 137 8.15 4.25 8.40
C THR A 137 9.64 4.50 8.29
N LYS A 138 10.06 5.15 7.20
CA LYS A 138 11.47 5.56 7.02
C LYS A 138 11.56 6.90 6.33
N THR A 139 12.30 7.82 6.93
CA THR A 139 12.60 9.14 6.34
C THR A 139 13.89 9.09 5.55
N TYR A 140 13.84 9.62 4.34
CA TYR A 140 14.97 9.77 3.44
C TYR A 140 15.30 11.24 3.26
N VAL A 141 16.59 11.54 3.23
CA VAL A 141 17.13 12.86 2.90
C VAL A 141 17.68 12.80 1.48
N ARG A 142 17.38 13.82 0.67
CA ARG A 142 17.67 13.87 -0.77
C ARG A 142 19.16 13.63 -1.03
N ASP A 143 20.00 14.47 -0.45
CA ASP A 143 21.45 14.46 -0.74
C ASP A 143 22.10 13.16 -0.29
N SER A 144 21.67 12.59 0.83
CA SER A 144 22.16 11.28 1.26
C SER A 144 21.73 10.16 0.32
N LEU A 145 20.47 10.18 -0.15
CA LEU A 145 19.90 9.09 -0.95
C LEU A 145 20.37 9.11 -2.42
N LEU A 146 20.48 10.31 -3.02
CA LEU A 146 20.83 10.47 -4.43
C LEU A 146 22.34 10.40 -4.67
N ASN A 147 23.17 10.69 -3.67
CA ASN A 147 24.63 10.57 -3.77
C ASN A 147 25.16 9.20 -3.33
N THR A 148 24.27 8.27 -2.95
CA THR A 148 24.65 6.87 -2.71
C THR A 148 24.65 6.12 -4.05
N PRO A 149 25.78 5.53 -4.47
CA PRO A 149 25.90 4.82 -5.75
C PRO A 149 24.92 3.63 -5.90
#